data_AF-A0A2S8EY30-F1
#
_entry.id   AF-A0A2S8EY30-F1
#
_cell.length_a   1.000
_cell.length_b   1.000
_cell.length_c   1.000
_cell.angle_alpha   90.00
_cell.angle_beta   90.00
_cell.angle_gamma   90.00
#
_symmetry.space_group_name_H-M   'P 1'
#
loop_
_entity.id
_entity.type
_entity.pdbx_description
1 polymer ?
#
loop_
_entity_poly.entity_id
_entity_poly.type
_entity_poly.pdbx_seq_one_letter_code
_entity_poly.pdbx_strand_id
1 'polypeptide(L)'
;MISHRFARAGAALGLATVVAACSGDGPFSGGVSDNPNVPQERVTPAEANRSSIWDLFANRDDPNTTVEVNRYIWNAALEVLDFLPVEQVDPFTGVFVTGYGTPPGGGTPYRATVHVTDPALDARALNVAVMTRSGPAGAETQRAVEDAILTRARQLRVRDLGL
;
A
#
# COMPACT_ATOMS: atom_id res chain seq x y z
N MET A 1 24.22 34.33 -60.31
CA MET A 1 23.41 33.36 -59.55
C MET A 1 23.27 33.92 -58.13
N ILE A 2 22.41 34.91 -57.92
CA ILE A 2 20.98 34.81 -57.56
C ILE A 2 20.77 34.03 -56.26
N SER A 3 20.30 34.80 -55.28
CA SER A 3 19.92 34.58 -53.89
C SER A 3 18.97 33.40 -53.63
N HIS A 4 18.85 32.96 -52.36
CA HIS A 4 17.65 33.18 -51.54
C HIS A 4 17.84 32.66 -50.09
N ARG A 5 17.72 33.59 -49.13
CA ARG A 5 17.36 33.30 -47.73
C ARG A 5 15.84 33.19 -47.67
N PHE A 6 15.29 32.13 -47.04
CA PHE A 6 13.91 32.13 -46.58
C PHE A 6 13.80 31.50 -45.19
N ALA A 7 13.30 32.31 -44.27
CA ALA A 7 12.85 31.97 -42.95
C ALA A 7 11.33 31.70 -42.94
N ARG A 8 10.82 31.20 -41.80
CA ARG A 8 9.42 31.10 -41.29
C ARG A 8 8.96 29.64 -41.14
N ALA A 9 8.81 29.12 -39.91
CA ALA A 9 7.74 29.33 -38.92
C ALA A 9 6.44 28.59 -39.29
N GLY A 10 5.98 27.69 -38.42
CA GLY A 10 4.74 26.93 -38.62
C GLY A 10 4.29 26.13 -37.39
N ALA A 11 3.54 26.82 -36.54
CA ALA A 11 2.55 26.38 -35.54
C ALA A 11 2.42 24.88 -35.19
N ALA A 12 2.71 24.54 -33.93
CA ALA A 12 2.24 23.31 -33.29
C ALA A 12 0.80 23.52 -32.77
N LEU A 13 -0.17 22.91 -33.44
CA LEU A 13 -1.58 22.86 -33.06
C LEU A 13 -1.77 21.92 -31.86
N GLY A 14 -2.57 22.40 -30.88
CA GLY A 14 -2.88 21.70 -29.65
C GLY A 14 -3.78 20.47 -29.82
N LEU A 15 -3.65 19.55 -28.86
CA LEU A 15 -4.51 18.39 -28.71
C LEU A 15 -5.08 18.41 -27.28
N ALA A 16 -6.30 18.94 -27.14
CA ALA A 16 -7.07 18.85 -25.91
C ALA A 16 -7.83 17.52 -25.92
N THR A 17 -7.49 16.62 -24.99
CA THR A 17 -8.17 15.34 -24.82
C THR A 17 -9.44 15.52 -24.00
N VAL A 18 -10.58 15.22 -24.61
CA VAL A 18 -11.91 15.19 -23.99
C VAL A 18 -12.02 13.92 -23.15
N VAL A 19 -12.28 14.07 -21.84
CA VAL A 19 -12.66 12.93 -20.98
C VAL A 19 -14.12 12.59 -21.27
N ALA A 20 -14.33 11.42 -21.86
CA ALA A 20 -15.65 10.81 -22.02
C ALA A 20 -16.10 10.27 -20.65
N ALA A 21 -17.20 10.80 -20.13
CA ALA A 21 -17.95 10.19 -19.04
C ALA A 21 -18.67 8.95 -19.60
N CYS A 22 -18.30 7.76 -19.12
CA CYS A 22 -19.08 6.56 -19.39
C CYS A 22 -20.37 6.59 -18.58
N SER A 23 -21.47 6.77 -19.32
CA SER A 23 -22.81 6.30 -19.00
C SER A 23 -22.81 4.77 -18.87
N GLY A 24 -23.49 4.28 -17.84
CA GLY A 24 -23.74 2.85 -17.61
C GLY A 24 -25.23 2.58 -17.52
N ASP A 25 -25.97 2.87 -18.60
CA ASP A 25 -27.33 2.37 -18.81
C ASP A 25 -27.23 1.10 -19.66
N GLY A 26 -27.43 -0.05 -19.03
CA GLY A 26 -27.45 -1.36 -19.67
C GLY A 26 -28.73 -2.13 -19.28
N PRO A 27 -29.56 -2.58 -20.24
CA PRO A 27 -30.77 -3.31 -19.96
C PRO A 27 -30.45 -4.80 -19.85
N PHE A 28 -30.51 -5.36 -18.64
CA PHE A 28 -30.42 -6.81 -18.45
C PHE A 28 -31.82 -7.38 -18.26
N SER A 29 -32.32 -7.94 -19.36
CA SER A 29 -33.51 -8.79 -19.45
C SER A 29 -33.35 -10.01 -18.55
N GLY A 30 -34.13 -10.07 -17.46
CA GLY A 30 -34.34 -11.28 -16.68
C GLY A 30 -35.72 -11.85 -17.01
N GLY A 31 -35.76 -12.94 -17.78
CA GLY A 31 -36.98 -13.68 -18.06
C GLY A 31 -37.54 -14.32 -16.78
N VAL A 32 -38.78 -13.98 -16.45
CA VAL A 32 -39.57 -14.68 -15.42
C VAL A 32 -39.93 -16.06 -15.97
N SER A 33 -39.53 -17.10 -15.25
CA SER A 33 -40.07 -18.46 -15.40
C SER A 33 -41.30 -18.57 -14.50
N ASP A 34 -42.49 -18.62 -15.11
CA ASP A 34 -43.75 -18.89 -14.41
C ASP A 34 -43.76 -20.34 -13.90
N ASN A 35 -43.77 -20.52 -12.58
CA ASN A 35 -44.07 -21.79 -11.92
C ASN A 35 -45.38 -21.64 -11.14
N PRO A 36 -46.51 -22.23 -11.58
CA PRO A 36 -47.80 -22.05 -10.93
C PRO A 36 -47.99 -23.11 -9.84
N ASN A 37 -47.24 -23.02 -8.74
CA ASN A 37 -47.62 -23.74 -7.51
C ASN A 37 -46.91 -23.21 -6.26
N VAL A 38 -47.35 -22.07 -5.72
CA VAL A 38 -47.08 -21.68 -4.32
C VAL A 38 -48.32 -20.99 -3.75
N PRO A 39 -48.89 -21.46 -2.62
CA PRO A 39 -50.01 -20.79 -1.95
C PRO A 39 -49.61 -19.38 -1.51
N GLN A 40 -50.48 -18.39 -1.79
CA GLN A 40 -50.32 -16.99 -1.41
C GLN A 40 -50.27 -16.83 0.12
N GLU A 41 -49.08 -16.59 0.65
CA GLU A 41 -48.91 -16.01 1.97
C GLU A 41 -49.14 -14.49 1.86
N ARG A 42 -50.11 -13.97 2.62
CA ARG A 42 -50.42 -12.53 2.68
C ARG A 42 -49.21 -11.79 3.28
N VAL A 43 -48.35 -11.26 2.42
CA VAL A 43 -47.27 -10.36 2.83
C VAL A 43 -47.89 -9.02 3.24
N THR A 44 -47.89 -8.76 4.54
CA THR A 44 -48.14 -7.44 5.12
C THR A 44 -47.06 -6.46 4.64
N PRO A 45 -47.39 -5.33 3.99
CA PRO A 45 -46.40 -4.36 3.55
C PRO A 45 -46.12 -3.40 4.70
N ALA A 46 -45.22 -3.77 5.62
CA ALA A 46 -44.82 -2.86 6.69
C ALA A 46 -43.41 -3.11 7.23
N GLU A 47 -42.45 -3.51 6.41
CA GLU A 47 -41.04 -3.45 6.79
C GLU A 47 -40.18 -3.16 5.56
N ALA A 48 -40.46 -2.00 4.96
CA ALA A 48 -39.46 -1.29 4.19
C ALA A 48 -38.27 -1.05 5.12
N ASN A 49 -37.27 -1.91 4.96
CA ASN A 49 -35.87 -1.77 5.31
C ASN A 49 -35.49 -0.28 5.39
N ARG A 50 -35.64 0.31 6.58
CA ARG A 50 -35.21 1.68 6.84
C ARG A 50 -33.71 1.56 7.00
N SER A 51 -32.98 1.74 5.91
CA SER A 51 -31.55 2.06 5.94
C SER A 51 -31.38 3.29 6.81
N SER A 52 -31.19 3.04 8.10
CA SER A 52 -31.22 4.07 9.11
C SER A 52 -29.92 4.85 9.00
N ILE A 53 -29.99 6.15 9.25
CA ILE A 53 -28.83 7.04 9.29
C ILE A 53 -27.78 6.51 10.31
N TRP A 54 -28.21 5.70 11.27
CA TRP A 54 -27.35 4.95 12.20
C TRP A 54 -26.47 3.88 11.54
N ASP A 55 -26.84 3.36 10.38
CA ASP A 55 -26.03 2.40 9.61
C ASP A 55 -24.83 3.10 8.94
N LEU A 56 -24.92 4.43 8.74
CA LEU A 56 -23.79 5.28 8.31
C LEU A 56 -22.86 5.63 9.49
N PHE A 57 -23.38 5.67 10.72
CA PHE A 57 -22.58 5.82 11.95
C PHE A 57 -22.06 4.48 12.48
N ALA A 58 -22.64 3.37 12.03
CA ALA A 58 -22.10 2.02 12.15
C ALA A 58 -21.08 1.72 11.04
N ASN A 59 -20.59 2.76 10.34
CA ASN A 59 -19.25 2.71 9.76
C ASN A 59 -18.34 2.20 10.87
N ARG A 60 -18.05 0.91 10.74
CA ARG A 60 -16.73 0.35 10.93
C ARG A 60 -15.78 1.35 10.30
N ASP A 61 -15.39 2.36 11.08
CA ASP A 61 -14.11 3.00 10.89
C ASP A 61 -13.13 1.84 10.95
N ASP A 62 -12.83 1.31 9.75
CA ASP A 62 -11.66 0.53 9.50
C ASP A 62 -10.57 1.33 10.25
N PRO A 63 -9.87 0.75 11.24
CA PRO A 63 -8.88 1.46 12.06
C PRO A 63 -7.68 2.02 11.25
N ASN A 64 -7.83 2.04 9.93
CA ASN A 64 -6.95 2.52 8.88
C ASN A 64 -7.03 4.04 8.63
N THR A 65 -7.85 4.81 9.35
CA THR A 65 -7.91 6.27 9.18
C THR A 65 -6.94 7.05 10.07
N THR A 66 -6.15 6.40 10.94
CA THR A 66 -5.10 7.09 11.73
C THR A 66 -3.90 6.20 12.07
N VAL A 67 -3.46 5.35 11.14
CA VAL A 67 -2.18 4.62 11.29
C VAL A 67 -1.43 4.65 9.97
N GLU A 68 -0.55 5.64 9.81
CA GLU A 68 0.29 5.82 8.61
C GLU A 68 1.37 4.72 8.47
N VAL A 69 1.63 3.95 9.53
CA VAL A 69 2.74 2.99 9.63
C VAL A 69 2.36 1.71 10.38
N ASN A 70 2.65 0.54 9.82
CA ASN A 70 2.40 -0.74 10.50
C ASN A 70 3.31 -0.94 11.74
N ARG A 71 2.71 -1.06 12.94
CA ARG A 71 3.44 -1.26 14.20
C ARG A 71 4.31 -2.53 14.24
N TYR A 72 3.92 -3.59 13.54
CA TYR A 72 4.67 -4.86 13.56
C TYR A 72 5.90 -4.77 12.66
N ILE A 73 5.78 -4.18 11.47
CA ILE A 73 6.92 -3.94 10.58
C ILE A 73 7.93 -3.03 11.27
N TRP A 74 7.46 -1.94 11.88
CA TRP A 74 8.33 -1.00 12.60
C TRP A 74 9.13 -1.68 13.72
N ASN A 75 8.45 -2.36 14.63
CA ASN A 75 9.12 -3.04 15.74
C ASN A 75 10.02 -4.18 15.26
N ALA A 76 9.61 -4.92 14.23
CA ALA A 76 10.45 -5.97 13.64
C ALA A 76 11.71 -5.40 13.01
N ALA A 77 11.63 -4.27 12.33
CA ALA A 77 12.78 -3.63 11.71
C ALA A 77 13.80 -3.16 12.75
N LEU A 78 13.32 -2.61 13.87
CA LEU A 78 14.18 -2.25 15.01
C LEU A 78 14.82 -3.46 15.66
N GLU A 79 14.08 -4.56 15.86
CA GLU A 79 14.62 -5.79 16.47
C GLU A 79 15.61 -6.51 15.54
N VAL A 80 15.38 -6.53 14.23
CA VAL A 80 16.27 -7.18 13.27
C VAL A 80 17.54 -6.36 13.05
N LEU A 81 17.46 -5.03 13.07
CA LEU A 81 18.58 -4.12 12.83
C LEU A 81 19.18 -3.56 14.13
N ASP A 82 18.90 -4.17 15.28
CA ASP A 82 19.33 -3.71 16.61
C ASP A 82 20.87 -3.66 16.79
N PHE A 83 21.59 -4.44 15.97
CA PHE A 83 23.05 -4.46 15.91
C PHE A 83 23.64 -3.23 15.19
N LEU A 84 22.83 -2.44 14.50
CA LEU A 84 23.25 -1.19 13.86
C LEU A 84 23.00 0.00 14.81
N PRO A 85 23.92 0.98 14.88
CA PRO A 85 23.69 2.19 15.66
C PRO A 85 22.57 3.00 15.01
N VAL A 86 21.56 3.40 15.78
CA VAL A 86 20.46 4.24 15.27
C VAL A 86 20.91 5.70 15.21
N GLU A 87 20.76 6.34 14.04
CA GLU A 87 21.18 7.74 13.84
C GLU A 87 19.98 8.71 13.79
N GLN A 88 18.90 8.33 13.11
CA GLN A 88 17.70 9.15 12.96
C GLN A 88 16.46 8.28 12.97
N VAL A 89 15.40 8.73 13.65
CA VAL A 89 14.13 8.02 13.75
C VAL A 89 12.98 9.01 13.64
N ASP A 90 12.07 8.78 12.70
CA ASP A 90 10.80 9.47 12.58
C ASP A 90 9.64 8.45 12.55
N PRO A 91 8.95 8.26 13.69
CA PRO A 91 7.89 7.27 13.81
C PRO A 91 6.58 7.66 13.12
N PHE A 92 6.40 8.93 12.75
CA PHE A 92 5.17 9.38 12.08
C PHE A 92 5.25 9.06 10.59
N THR A 93 6.37 9.40 9.95
CA THR A 93 6.60 9.11 8.53
C THR A 93 7.04 7.66 8.27
N GLY A 94 7.35 6.91 9.32
CA GLY A 94 7.80 5.52 9.21
C GLY A 94 9.22 5.39 8.66
N VAL A 95 10.05 6.42 8.80
CA VAL A 95 11.44 6.43 8.33
C VAL A 95 12.41 6.32 9.49
N PHE A 96 13.40 5.45 9.37
CA PHE A 96 14.57 5.48 10.25
C PHE A 96 15.86 5.17 9.51
N VAL A 97 16.95 5.75 9.99
CA VAL A 97 18.29 5.62 9.43
C VAL A 97 19.23 5.10 10.51
N THR A 98 20.01 4.12 10.12
CA THR A 98 21.06 3.54 10.94
C THR A 98 22.43 3.96 10.41
N GLY A 99 23.43 3.91 11.28
CA GLY A 99 24.83 4.01 10.92
C GLY A 99 25.41 2.67 10.50
N TYR A 100 26.71 2.64 10.24
CA TYR A 100 27.39 1.42 9.83
C TYR A 100 27.60 0.47 11.01
N GLY A 101 27.22 -0.79 10.81
CA GLY A 101 27.50 -1.88 11.74
C GLY A 101 27.68 -3.21 11.01
N THR A 102 28.14 -4.22 11.75
CA THR A 102 28.40 -5.55 11.21
C THR A 102 27.26 -6.50 11.58
N PRO A 103 26.66 -7.22 10.61
CA PRO A 103 25.56 -8.13 10.88
C PRO A 103 25.99 -9.31 11.77
N PRO A 104 25.05 -9.87 12.57
CA PRO A 104 25.29 -11.08 13.33
C PRO A 104 25.54 -12.26 12.38
N GLY A 105 26.58 -13.05 12.64
CA GLY A 105 27.07 -14.08 11.70
C GLY A 105 28.24 -13.63 10.81
N GLY A 106 28.64 -12.35 10.92
CA GLY A 106 29.76 -11.79 10.18
C GLY A 106 29.37 -11.36 8.77
N GLY A 107 30.22 -10.52 8.17
CA GLY A 107 29.99 -9.98 6.83
C GLY A 107 30.49 -8.55 6.68
N THR A 108 30.16 -7.95 5.53
CA THR A 108 30.53 -6.57 5.22
C THR A 108 29.72 -5.60 6.07
N PRO A 109 30.35 -4.60 6.73
CA PRO A 109 29.61 -3.57 7.44
C PRO A 109 28.72 -2.77 6.49
N TYR A 110 27.47 -2.59 6.88
CA TYR A 110 26.50 -1.81 6.13
C TYR A 110 25.70 -0.91 7.06
N ARG A 111 25.05 0.08 6.45
CA ARG A 111 23.98 0.86 7.06
C ARG A 111 22.68 0.57 6.33
N ALA A 112 21.57 0.76 7.01
CA ALA A 112 20.24 0.60 6.45
C ALA A 112 19.41 1.88 6.66
N THR A 113 18.67 2.26 5.62
CA THR A 113 17.58 3.22 5.69
C THR A 113 16.29 2.45 5.46
N VAL A 114 15.35 2.56 6.39
CA VAL A 114 14.08 1.85 6.36
C VAL A 114 12.96 2.86 6.25
N HIS A 115 11.97 2.56 5.41
CA HIS A 115 10.76 3.34 5.24
C HIS A 115 9.55 2.40 5.19
N VAL A 116 8.59 2.61 6.07
CA VAL A 116 7.34 1.85 6.12
C VAL A 116 6.23 2.69 5.51
N THR A 117 5.64 2.20 4.41
CA THR A 117 4.77 2.98 3.52
C THR A 117 3.29 2.65 3.61
N ASP A 118 2.93 1.45 4.07
CA ASP A 118 1.55 0.96 4.07
C ASP A 118 1.24 0.31 5.43
N PRO A 119 0.02 0.50 5.98
CA PRO A 119 -0.46 -0.23 7.15
C PRO A 119 -0.59 -1.75 6.93
N ALA A 120 -0.60 -2.24 5.70
CA ALA A 120 -0.66 -3.67 5.39
C ALA A 120 0.59 -4.42 5.89
N LEU A 121 0.42 -5.69 6.26
CA LEU A 121 1.54 -6.57 6.66
C LEU A 121 2.01 -7.42 5.47
N ASP A 122 2.60 -6.77 4.47
CA ASP A 122 3.18 -7.42 3.30
C ASP A 122 4.48 -6.73 2.84
N ALA A 123 5.13 -7.27 1.81
CA ALA A 123 6.40 -6.75 1.31
C ALA A 123 6.30 -5.36 0.67
N ARG A 124 5.12 -4.94 0.18
CA ARG A 124 4.95 -3.64 -0.47
C ARG A 124 4.99 -2.48 0.54
N ALA A 125 4.75 -2.81 1.81
CA ALA A 125 4.69 -1.87 2.92
C ALA A 125 6.07 -1.51 3.48
N LEU A 126 7.14 -2.17 3.03
CA LEU A 126 8.49 -2.00 3.55
C LEU A 126 9.45 -1.67 2.42
N ASN A 127 10.18 -0.57 2.55
CA ASN A 127 11.30 -0.26 1.68
C ASN A 127 12.57 -0.18 2.53
N VAL A 128 13.58 -0.95 2.15
CA VAL A 128 14.88 -0.98 2.83
C VAL A 128 15.96 -0.67 1.82
N ALA A 129 16.76 0.37 2.06
CA ALA A 129 17.96 0.67 1.31
C ALA A 129 19.18 0.31 2.15
N VAL A 130 20.00 -0.65 1.67
CA VAL A 130 21.21 -1.12 2.36
C VAL A 130 22.45 -0.61 1.64
N MET A 131 23.33 0.08 2.36
CA MET A 131 24.53 0.72 1.82
C MET A 131 25.78 0.22 2.54
N THR A 132 26.76 -0.26 1.78
CA THR A 132 28.10 -0.60 2.27
C THR A 132 29.04 0.61 2.12
N ARG A 133 30.26 0.51 2.67
CA ARG A 133 31.29 1.55 2.49
C ARG A 133 31.74 1.70 1.03
N SER A 134 31.59 0.65 0.22
CA SER A 134 31.97 0.63 -1.19
C SER A 134 30.83 0.99 -2.15
N GLY A 135 29.62 1.24 -1.64
CA GLY A 135 28.43 1.54 -2.45
C GLY A 135 27.20 0.72 -2.05
N PRO A 136 26.16 0.67 -2.90
CA PRO A 136 24.96 -0.11 -2.62
C PRO A 136 25.27 -1.58 -2.33
N ALA A 137 24.58 -2.16 -1.35
CA ALA A 137 24.68 -3.60 -1.10
C ALA A 137 24.07 -4.39 -2.27
N GLY A 138 24.44 -5.68 -2.37
CA GLY A 138 23.85 -6.58 -3.34
C GLY A 138 22.34 -6.73 -3.11
N ALA A 139 21.58 -6.94 -4.19
CA ALA A 139 20.13 -7.13 -4.12
C ALA A 139 19.74 -8.34 -3.25
N GLU A 140 20.59 -9.37 -3.19
CA GLU A 140 20.39 -10.52 -2.30
C GLU A 140 20.43 -10.12 -0.82
N THR A 141 21.42 -9.31 -0.42
CA THR A 141 21.52 -8.79 0.96
C THR A 141 20.32 -7.92 1.31
N GLN A 142 19.91 -7.05 0.40
CA GLN A 142 18.75 -6.19 0.60
C GLN A 142 17.47 -7.01 0.81
N ARG A 143 17.22 -8.01 -0.04
CA ARG A 143 16.08 -8.93 0.09
C ARG A 143 16.15 -9.77 1.36
N ALA A 144 17.32 -10.28 1.72
CA ALA A 144 17.48 -11.07 2.93
C ALA A 144 17.14 -10.26 4.19
N VAL A 145 17.54 -8.98 4.23
CA VAL A 145 17.17 -8.06 5.32
C VAL A 145 15.67 -7.81 5.32
N GLU A 146 15.08 -7.52 4.17
CA GLU A 146 13.63 -7.31 4.04
C GLU A 146 12.82 -8.54 4.50
N ASP A 147 13.18 -9.73 4.02
CA ASP A 147 12.54 -10.99 4.39
C ASP A 147 12.69 -11.30 5.88
N ALA A 148 13.85 -11.00 6.48
CA ALA A 148 14.07 -11.15 7.90
C ALA A 148 13.11 -10.24 8.70
N ILE A 149 12.96 -8.98 8.30
CA ILE A 149 12.03 -8.03 8.92
C ILE A 149 10.59 -8.50 8.78
N LEU A 150 10.14 -8.86 7.57
CA LEU A 150 8.77 -9.30 7.32
C LEU A 150 8.43 -10.60 8.06
N THR A 151 9.39 -11.52 8.14
CA THR A 151 9.25 -12.76 8.90
C THR A 151 9.14 -12.46 10.39
N ARG A 152 9.99 -11.58 10.92
CA ARG A 152 9.90 -11.16 12.31
C ARG A 152 8.58 -10.44 12.61
N ALA A 153 8.11 -9.57 11.71
CA ALA A 153 6.84 -8.87 11.87
C ALA A 153 5.64 -9.83 11.96
N ARG A 154 5.64 -10.90 11.15
CA ARG A 154 4.65 -11.98 11.27
C ARG A 154 4.72 -12.67 12.62
N GLN A 155 5.91 -12.95 13.14
CA GLN A 155 6.06 -13.51 14.50
C GLN A 155 5.52 -12.57 15.58
N LEU A 156 5.81 -11.26 15.47
CA LEU A 156 5.30 -10.26 16.41
C LEU A 156 3.77 -10.20 16.41
N ARG A 157 3.15 -10.28 15.23
CA ARG A 157 1.70 -10.32 15.09
C ARG A 157 1.10 -11.59 15.71
N VAL A 158 1.68 -12.75 15.44
CA VAL A 158 1.22 -14.02 16.04
C VAL A 158 1.33 -13.98 17.57
N ARG A 159 2.45 -13.47 18.08
CA ARG A 159 2.68 -13.29 19.52
C ARG A 159 1.66 -12.35 20.18
N ASP A 160 1.31 -11.25 19.52
CA ASP A 160 0.30 -10.29 20.01
C ASP A 160 -1.10 -10.91 20.03
N LEU A 161 -1.40 -11.81 19.09
CA LEU A 161 -2.66 -12.57 19.04
C LEU A 161 -2.76 -13.69 20.10
N GLY A 162 -1.67 -13.98 20.82
CA GLY A 162 -1.64 -15.03 21.84
C GLY A 162 -1.73 -16.46 21.28
N LEU A 163 -1.37 -16.65 20.01
CA LEU A 163 -1.30 -17.93 19.31
C LEU A 163 0.14 -18.47 19.31
#